data_AF-A0A815U6E1-F1
#
_entry.id   AF-A0A815U6E1-F1
#
_cell.length_a   1.000
_cell.length_b   1.000
_cell.length_c   1.000
_cell.angle_alpha   90.00
_cell.angle_beta   90.00
_cell.angle_gamma   90.00
#
_symmetry.space_group_name_H-M   'P 1'
#
loop_
_entity.id
_entity.type
_entity.pdbx_description
1 polymer ?
#
loop_
_entity_poly.entity_id
_entity_poly.type
_entity_poly.pdbx_seq_one_letter_code
_entity_poly.pdbx_strand_id
1 'polypeptide(L)'
;MTWLNDLLIEHIPIYKHALKHADPRTKDWFLVWHDPIPTITLTLIYLAIVLCGPRYMKYREAFHISTTVLFTYNMALVLLSAYIVEEVYR
;
A
#
# COMPACT_ATOMS: atom_id res chain seq x y z
N MET A 1 6.53 17.43 21.05
CA MET A 1 5.72 16.38 20.41
C MET A 1 5.87 15.08 21.22
N THR A 2 5.40 15.06 22.46
CA THR A 2 5.58 13.91 23.39
C THR A 2 4.63 12.76 23.05
N TRP A 3 3.36 13.09 22.78
CA TRP A 3 2.29 12.12 22.48
C TRP A 3 2.59 11.14 21.34
N LEU A 4 3.34 11.57 20.33
CA LEU A 4 3.66 10.75 19.16
C LEU A 4 4.77 9.74 19.48
N ASN A 5 5.74 10.16 20.29
CA ASN A 5 6.75 9.25 20.84
C ASN A 5 6.12 8.27 21.82
N ASP A 6 5.18 8.73 22.64
CA ASP A 6 4.46 7.88 23.59
C ASP A 6 3.65 6.79 22.86
N LEU A 7 2.94 7.16 21.78
CA LEU A 7 2.23 6.23 20.90
C LEU A 7 3.17 5.22 20.23
N LEU A 8 4.30 5.67 19.70
CA LEU A 8 5.28 4.79 19.06
C LEU A 8 5.92 3.83 20.07
N ILE A 9 6.29 4.30 21.26
CA ILE A 9 6.90 3.50 22.33
C ILE A 9 5.94 2.42 22.84
N GLU A 10 4.63 2.70 22.88
CA GLU A 10 3.61 1.73 23.27
C GLU A 10 3.41 0.62 22.22
N HIS A 11 3.46 0.94 20.93
CA HIS A 11 3.19 -0.05 19.86
C HIS A 11 4.42 -0.81 19.35
N ILE A 12 5.64 -0.28 19.53
CA ILE A 12 6.89 -0.97 19.22
C ILE A 12 7.00 -2.37 19.87
N PRO A 13 6.69 -2.60 21.16
CA PRO A 13 6.80 -3.93 21.78
C PRO A 13 5.83 -4.95 21.17
N ILE A 14 4.62 -4.53 20.79
CA ILE A 14 3.63 -5.38 20.14
C ILE A 14 4.13 -5.79 18.75
N TYR A 15 4.63 -4.82 17.97
CA TYR A 15 5.19 -5.10 16.65
C TYR A 15 6.42 -6.01 16.73
N LYS A 16 7.33 -5.76 17.68
CA LYS A 16 8.49 -6.64 17.93
C LYS A 16 8.07 -8.06 18.35
N HIS A 17 6.98 -8.22 19.09
CA HIS A 17 6.44 -9.54 19.43
C HIS A 17 5.88 -10.26 18.19
N ALA A 18 5.18 -9.54 17.31
CA ALA A 18 4.69 -10.09 16.04
C ALA A 18 5.85 -10.51 15.12
N LEU A 19 6.90 -9.70 15.03
CA LEU A 19 8.10 -10.02 14.24
C LEU A 19 8.82 -11.29 14.70
N LYS A 20 8.74 -11.66 15.99
CA LYS A 20 9.31 -12.94 16.48
C LYS A 20 8.63 -14.17 15.87
N HIS A 21 7.41 -14.03 15.39
CA HIS A 21 6.62 -15.09 14.76
C HIS A 21 6.50 -14.90 13.24
N ALA A 22 7.23 -13.93 12.65
CA ALA A 22 7.20 -13.70 11.21
C ALA A 22 7.93 -14.81 10.45
N ASP A 23 7.46 -15.12 9.24
CA ASP A 23 8.11 -16.10 8.37
C ASP A 23 9.47 -15.56 7.88
N PRO A 24 10.60 -16.24 8.16
CA PRO A 24 11.92 -15.79 7.72
C PRO A 24 12.07 -15.70 6.19
N ARG A 25 11.25 -16.41 5.42
CA ARG A 25 11.30 -16.43 3.95
C ARG A 25 10.85 -15.12 3.30
N THR A 26 10.01 -14.36 3.99
CA THR A 26 9.44 -13.10 3.47
C THR A 26 10.16 -11.86 3.97
N LYS A 27 11.18 -12.04 4.82
CA LYS A 27 11.95 -10.94 5.45
C LYS A 27 12.52 -9.95 4.43
N ASP A 28 12.97 -10.46 3.28
CA ASP A 28 13.64 -9.66 2.27
C ASP A 28 12.69 -9.14 1.17
N TRP A 29 11.39 -9.36 1.32
CA TRP A 29 10.40 -8.90 0.34
C TRP A 29 10.14 -7.41 0.42
N PHE A 30 10.04 -6.76 -0.75
CA PHE A 30 9.70 -5.36 -0.86
C PHE A 30 8.43 -5.01 -0.05
N LEU A 31 8.50 -3.94 0.77
CA LEU A 31 7.44 -3.48 1.70
C LEU A 31 7.09 -4.40 2.88
N VAL A 32 7.70 -5.59 2.97
CA VAL A 32 7.55 -6.52 4.12
C VAL A 32 8.78 -6.47 5.05
N TRP A 33 9.85 -5.80 4.62
CA TRP A 33 11.05 -5.58 5.43
C TRP A 33 10.74 -5.02 6.82
N HIS A 34 11.65 -5.31 7.76
CA HIS A 34 11.68 -5.07 9.22
C HIS A 34 10.95 -3.88 9.84
N ASP A 35 10.56 -2.86 9.07
CA ASP A 35 9.87 -1.67 9.54
C ASP A 35 8.50 -1.53 8.87
N PRO A 36 7.41 -1.29 9.63
CA PRO A 36 6.08 -1.09 9.07
C PRO A 36 5.90 0.34 8.53
N ILE A 37 6.88 1.21 8.78
CA ILE A 37 6.87 2.63 8.45
C ILE A 37 6.63 2.86 6.95
N PRO A 38 7.33 2.20 6.00
CA PRO A 38 7.13 2.45 4.57
C PRO A 38 5.70 2.20 4.11
N THR A 39 5.08 1.11 4.59
CA THR A 39 3.69 0.74 4.24
C THR A 39 2.69 1.72 4.85
N ILE A 40 2.91 2.14 6.11
CA ILE A 40 2.08 3.18 6.76
C ILE A 40 2.21 4.51 6.00
N THR A 41 3.43 4.92 5.63
CA THR A 41 3.67 6.14 4.88
C THR A 41 2.97 6.12 3.52
N LEU A 42 3.07 5.04 2.75
CA LEU A 42 2.36 4.90 1.47
C LEU A 42 0.84 4.98 1.63
N THR A 43 0.31 4.33 2.67
CA THR A 43 -1.13 4.37 2.98
C THR A 43 -1.58 5.79 3.33
N LEU A 44 -0.81 6.52 4.13
CA LEU A 44 -1.11 7.91 4.49
C LEU A 44 -1.04 8.83 3.27
N ILE A 45 -0.05 8.64 2.38
CA ILE A 45 0.05 9.38 1.12
C ILE A 45 -1.19 9.11 0.25
N TYR A 46 -1.59 7.84 0.10
CA TYR A 46 -2.80 7.48 -0.64
C TYR A 46 -4.04 8.18 -0.08
N LEU A 47 -4.25 8.12 1.24
CA LEU A 47 -5.38 8.79 1.89
C LEU A 47 -5.33 10.30 1.71
N ALA A 48 -4.15 10.91 1.82
CA ALA A 48 -3.98 12.34 1.60
C ALA A 48 -4.39 12.72 0.16
N ILE A 49 -3.98 11.94 -0.85
CA ILE A 49 -4.36 12.15 -2.25
C ILE A 49 -5.88 12.01 -2.43
N VAL A 50 -6.51 10.98 -1.84
CA VAL A 50 -7.97 10.76 -1.97
C VAL A 50 -8.78 11.86 -1.27
N LEU A 51 -8.33 12.36 -0.12
CA LEU A 51 -9.04 13.41 0.63
C LEU A 51 -8.81 14.81 0.04
N CYS A 52 -7.60 15.09 -0.45
CA CYS A 52 -7.25 16.37 -1.07
C CYS A 52 -7.68 16.44 -2.55
N GLY A 53 -7.76 15.29 -3.23
CA GLY A 53 -8.07 15.17 -4.65
C GLY A 53 -9.37 15.88 -5.05
N PRO A 54 -10.52 15.62 -4.41
CA PRO A 54 -11.78 16.29 -4.74
C PRO A 54 -11.74 17.81 -4.54
N ARG A 55 -11.05 18.27 -3.49
CA ARG A 55 -10.86 19.72 -3.25
C ARG A 55 -10.01 20.35 -4.34
N TYR A 56 -8.96 19.66 -4.78
CA TYR A 56 -8.08 20.09 -5.85
C TYR A 56 -8.77 20.06 -7.23
N MET A 57 -9.62 19.07 -7.48
CA MET A 57 -10.38 18.90 -8.73
C MET A 57 -11.61 19.79 -8.85
N LYS A 58 -12.06 20.45 -7.76
CA LYS A 58 -13.25 21.32 -7.77
C LYS A 58 -13.22 22.42 -8.84
N TYR A 59 -12.03 22.91 -9.18
CA TYR A 59 -11.82 24.01 -10.13
C TYR A 59 -11.14 23.54 -11.42
N ARG A 60 -11.10 22.23 -11.68
CA ARG A 60 -10.46 21.63 -12.85
C ARG A 60 -11.41 20.67 -13.54
N GLU A 61 -11.30 20.58 -14.86
CA GLU A 61 -12.03 19.57 -15.63
C GLU A 61 -11.48 18.17 -15.34
N ALA A 62 -12.31 17.16 -15.57
CA ALA A 62 -11.91 15.76 -15.39
C ALA A 62 -10.75 15.42 -16.34
N PHE A 63 -9.79 14.63 -15.86
CA PHE A 63 -8.69 14.16 -16.69
C PHE A 63 -9.21 13.27 -17.82
N HIS A 64 -8.88 13.62 -19.06
CA HIS A 64 -9.11 12.75 -20.21
C HIS A 64 -8.06 11.64 -20.23
N ILE A 65 -8.35 10.55 -19.50
CA ILE A 65 -7.53 9.34 -19.54
C ILE A 65 -7.92 8.58 -20.81
N SER A 66 -6.96 8.40 -21.73
CA SER A 66 -7.19 7.71 -22.99
C SER A 66 -7.73 6.30 -22.74
N THR A 67 -8.78 5.91 -23.47
CA THR A 67 -9.40 4.57 -23.39
C THR A 67 -8.37 3.45 -23.54
N THR A 68 -7.36 3.66 -24.40
CA THR A 68 -6.24 2.73 -24.58
C THR A 68 -5.48 2.47 -23.28
N VAL A 69 -5.19 3.51 -22.48
CA VAL A 69 -4.47 3.37 -21.20
C VAL A 69 -5.33 2.63 -20.18
N LEU A 70 -6.62 2.95 -20.11
CA LEU A 70 -7.54 2.28 -19.19
C LEU A 70 -7.73 0.80 -19.59
N PHE A 71 -7.83 0.52 -20.88
CA PHE A 71 -7.95 -0.84 -21.39
C PHE A 71 -6.69 -1.67 -21.10
N THR A 72 -5.50 -1.16 -21.40
CA THR A 72 -4.24 -1.88 -21.12
C THR A 72 -4.04 -2.12 -19.63
N TYR A 73 -4.37 -1.14 -18.78
CA TYR A 73 -4.34 -1.30 -17.33
C TYR A 73 -5.27 -2.42 -16.84
N ASN A 74 -6.54 -2.41 -17.25
CA ASN A 74 -7.50 -3.43 -16.82
C ASN A 74 -7.15 -4.82 -17.38
N MET A 75 -6.69 -4.91 -18.63
CA MET A 75 -6.22 -6.18 -19.19
C MET A 75 -5.01 -6.74 -18.43
N ALA A 76 -4.05 -5.89 -18.07
CA ALA A 76 -2.90 -6.29 -17.26
C ALA A 76 -3.34 -6.82 -15.89
N LEU A 77 -4.32 -6.19 -15.24
CA LEU A 77 -4.89 -6.67 -13.98
C LEU A 77 -5.54 -8.05 -14.13
N VAL A 78 -6.35 -8.27 -15.18
CA VAL A 78 -6.98 -9.58 -15.43
C VAL A 78 -5.94 -10.67 -15.64
N LEU A 79 -4.92 -10.41 -16.46
CA LEU A 79 -3.84 -11.37 -16.71
C LEU A 79 -3.03 -11.66 -15.43
N LEU A 80 -2.73 -10.63 -14.63
CA LEU A 80 -2.04 -10.80 -13.35
C LEU A 80 -2.88 -11.62 -12.36
N SER A 81 -4.19 -11.37 -12.26
CA SER A 81 -5.08 -12.17 -11.43
C SER A 81 -5.16 -13.63 -11.90
N ALA A 82 -5.22 -13.86 -13.21
CA ALA A 82 -5.20 -15.22 -13.77
C ALA A 82 -3.89 -15.96 -13.44
N TYR A 83 -2.75 -15.26 -13.51
CA TYR A 83 -1.46 -15.81 -13.11
C TYR A 83 -1.40 -16.16 -11.62
N ILE A 84 -1.86 -15.26 -10.74
CA ILE A 84 -1.91 -15.53 -9.30
C ILE A 84 -2.78 -16.75 -9.01
N VAL A 85 -3.92 -16.89 -9.69
CA VAL A 85 -4.78 -18.06 -9.57
C VAL A 85 -4.03 -19.32 -9.98
N GLU A 86 -3.37 -19.35 -11.14
CA GLU A 86 -2.59 -20.51 -11.58
C GLU A 86 -1.49 -20.88 -10.58
N GLU A 87 -0.71 -19.91 -10.10
CA GLU A 87 0.35 -20.14 -9.11
C GLU A 87 -0.19 -20.67 -7.78
N VAL A 88 -1.41 -20.27 -7.37
CA VAL A 88 -2.05 -20.75 -6.13
C VAL A 88 -2.56 -22.20 -6.28
N TYR A 89 -2.99 -22.62 -7.48
CA TYR A 89 -3.49 -23.97 -7.73
C TYR A 89 -2.41 -24.94 -8.25
N ARG A 90 -1.24 -24.44 -8.58
CA ARG A 90 -0.05 -25.22 -8.95
C ARG A 90 0.56 -25.92 -7.73
#